data_AF-A0A1Q5QW77-F1
#
_entry.id   AF-A0A1Q5QW77-F1
#
_cell.length_a   1.000
_cell.length_b   1.000
_cell.length_c   1.000
_cell.angle_alpha   90.00
_cell.angle_beta   90.00
_cell.angle_gamma   90.00
#
_symmetry.space_group_name_H-M   'P 1'
#
loop_
_entity.id
_entity.type
_entity.pdbx_description
1 polymer ?
#
loop_
_entity_poly.entity_id
_entity_poly.type
_entity_poly.pdbx_seq_one_letter_code
_entity_poly.pdbx_strand_id
1 'polypeptide(L)' 'MPRLRRQVTLVGSWTFSKQGQAECAEFVADQRVDVDRLFTHRWKLEQAEEAYRLFDTQTTGTAVILPS' A
#
# COMPACT_ATOMS: atom_id res chain seq x y z
N MET A 1 26.66 14.31 -21.40
CA MET A 1 25.41 14.48 -20.60
C MET A 1 24.23 14.35 -21.54
N PRO A 2 23.32 13.36 -21.37
CA PRO A 2 22.13 13.30 -22.20
C PRO A 2 21.22 14.48 -21.84
N ARG A 3 20.95 15.35 -22.81
CA ARG A 3 19.99 16.45 -22.66
C ARG A 3 18.59 15.87 -22.62
N LEU A 4 17.78 16.29 -21.65
CA LEU A 4 16.34 16.04 -21.62
C LEU A 4 15.70 16.73 -22.84
N ARG A 5 15.33 15.97 -23.88
CA ARG A 5 14.78 16.48 -25.16
C ARG A 5 13.27 16.31 -25.30
N ARG A 6 12.57 16.02 -24.20
CA ARG A 6 11.12 15.82 -24.20
C ARG A 6 10.48 16.76 -23.20
N GLN A 7 9.29 17.23 -23.54
CA GLN A 7 8.41 17.91 -22.60
C GLN A 7 7.84 16.87 -21.65
N VAL A 8 8.12 17.00 -20.36
CA VAL A 8 7.69 16.06 -19.31
C VAL A 8 6.92 16.85 -18.26
N THR A 9 5.76 16.33 -17.87
CA THR A 9 5.03 16.81 -16.69
C THR A 9 5.40 15.93 -15.50
N LEU A 10 5.92 16.53 -14.44
CA LEU A 10 6.20 15.87 -13.17
C LEU A 10 5.17 16.33 -12.13
N VAL A 11 4.49 15.37 -11.51
CA VAL A 11 3.54 15.65 -10.42
C VAL A 11 4.01 14.87 -9.20
N GLY A 12 4.31 15.59 -8.11
CA GLY A 12 4.54 14.97 -6.81
C GLY A 12 3.21 14.67 -6.12
N SER A 13 3.08 13.50 -5.50
CA SER A 13 1.92 13.14 -4.69
C SER A 13 2.36 12.94 -3.24
N TRP A 14 1.71 13.65 -2.33
CA TRP A 14 1.94 13.54 -0.88
C TRP A 14 0.71 12.90 -0.22
N THR A 15 0.70 11.56 -0.12
CA THR A 15 -0.43 10.76 0.39
C THR A 15 -1.80 11.15 -0.22
N PHE A 16 -2.89 10.49 0.19
CA PHE A 16 -4.23 10.81 -0.30
C PHE A 16 -4.98 11.69 0.69
N SER A 17 -5.79 12.63 0.18
CA SER A 17 -6.80 13.32 1.00
C SER A 17 -7.87 12.34 1.46
N LYS A 18 -8.62 12.69 2.51
CA LYS A 18 -9.78 11.89 2.95
C LYS A 18 -10.77 11.64 1.81
N GLN A 19 -10.97 12.63 0.94
CA GLN A 19 -11.86 12.51 -0.21
C GLN A 19 -11.34 11.48 -1.22
N GLY A 20 -10.04 11.53 -1.57
CA GLY A 20 -9.43 10.56 -2.47
C GLY A 20 -9.44 9.14 -1.90
N GLN A 21 -9.27 9.00 -0.58
CA GLN A 21 -9.40 7.69 0.07
C GLN A 21 -10.83 7.12 -0.01
N ALA A 22 -11.85 7.97 0.15
CA ALA A 22 -13.25 7.56 0.01
C ALA A 22 -13.55 7.09 -1.43
N GLU A 23 -13.11 7.85 -2.43
CA GLU A 23 -13.23 7.48 -3.85
C GLU A 23 -12.53 6.14 -4.16
N CYS A 24 -11.35 5.91 -3.58
CA CYS A 24 -10.66 4.63 -3.71
C CYS A 24 -11.46 3.47 -3.08
N ALA A 25 -12.08 3.67 -1.92
CA ALA A 25 -12.87 2.66 -1.25
C ALA A 25 -14.15 2.31 -2.04
N GLU A 26 -14.84 3.33 -2.56
CA GLU A 26 -16.00 3.17 -3.46
C GLU A 26 -15.60 2.39 -4.71
N PHE A 27 -14.50 2.77 -5.35
CA PHE A 27 -13.99 2.05 -6.54
C PHE A 27 -13.71 0.57 -6.25
N VAL A 28 -13.06 0.25 -5.12
CA VAL A 28 -12.78 -1.13 -4.73
C VAL A 28 -14.07 -1.93 -4.55
N ALA A 29 -15.07 -1.35 -3.90
CA ALA A 29 -16.37 -1.99 -3.68
C ALA A 29 -17.13 -2.23 -5.00
N ASP A 30 -17.23 -1.19 -5.83
CA ASP A 30 -17.99 -1.22 -7.09
C ASP A 30 -17.39 -2.17 -8.12
N GLN A 31 -16.05 -2.18 -8.23
CA GLN A 31 -15.33 -3.05 -9.16
C GLN A 31 -15.02 -4.43 -8.58
N ARG A 32 -15.42 -4.69 -7.32
CA ARG A 32 -15.14 -5.94 -6.60
C ARG A 32 -13.66 -6.32 -6.66
N VAL A 33 -12.79 -5.33 -6.45
CA VAL A 33 -11.35 -5.55 -6.46
C VAL A 33 -10.98 -6.44 -5.28
N ASP A 34 -10.34 -7.58 -5.55
CA ASP A 34 -9.84 -8.49 -4.52
C ASP A 34 -8.56 -7.92 -3.86
N VAL A 35 -8.76 -6.91 -3.01
CA VAL A 35 -7.67 -6.26 -2.24
C VAL A 35 -7.10 -7.19 -1.18
N ASP A 36 -7.87 -8.19 -0.73
CA ASP A 36 -7.45 -9.14 0.30
C ASP A 36 -6.27 -10.00 -0.16
N ARG A 37 -6.16 -10.24 -1.48
CA ARG A 37 -5.04 -10.93 -2.10
C ARG A 37 -3.70 -10.20 -1.98
N LEU A 38 -3.68 -8.90 -1.66
CA LEU A 38 -2.45 -8.15 -1.43
C LEU A 38 -1.76 -8.55 -0.12
N PHE A 39 -2.52 -9.07 0.85
CA PHE A 39 -1.98 -9.48 2.14
C PHE A 39 -1.28 -10.83 2.03
N THR A 40 0.04 -10.80 2.16
CA THR A 40 0.89 -12.00 2.17
C THR A 40 1.01 -12.63 3.56
N HIS A 41 0.80 -11.85 4.62
CA HIS A 41 0.92 -12.30 6.00
C HIS A 41 -0.20 -11.71 6.87
N ARG A 42 -0.68 -12.49 7.82
CA ARG A 42 -1.69 -12.11 8.81
C ARG A 42 -1.14 -12.41 10.20
N TRP A 43 -1.06 -11.39 11.05
CA TRP A 43 -0.45 -11.46 12.37
C TRP A 43 -1.46 -11.13 13.46
N LYS A 44 -1.26 -11.70 14.64
CA LYS A 44 -1.88 -11.20 15.87
C LYS A 44 -1.09 -10.02 16.42
N LEU A 45 -1.73 -9.22 17.27
CA LEU A 45 -1.09 -8.06 17.88
C LEU A 45 0.17 -8.41 18.69
N GLU A 46 0.18 -9.57 19.37
CA GLU A 46 1.33 -10.02 20.17
C GLU A 46 2.56 -10.35 19.31
N GLN A 47 2.35 -10.56 18.00
CA GLN A 47 3.41 -10.88 17.04
C GLN A 47 3.95 -9.63 16.34
N ALA A 48 3.57 -8.42 16.76
CA ALA A 48 3.97 -7.18 16.10
C ALA A 48 5.49 -7.07 15.93
N GLU A 49 6.29 -7.44 16.94
CA GLU A 49 7.75 -7.39 16.85
C GLU A 49 8.30 -8.31 15.74
N GLU A 50 7.80 -9.55 15.66
CA GLU A 50 8.18 -10.50 14.62
C GLU A 50 7.75 -9.99 13.23
N ALA A 51 6.53 -9.49 13.12
CA ALA A 51 5.99 -8.92 11.89
C ALA A 51 6.87 -7.77 11.36
N TYR A 52 7.31 -6.87 12.25
CA TYR A 52 8.19 -5.75 11.87
C TYR A 52 9.60 -6.23 11.49
N ARG A 53 10.18 -7.23 12.18
CA ARG A 53 11.48 -7.80 11.78
C ARG A 53 11.43 -8.41 10.38
N LEU A 54 10.36 -9.14 10.06
CA LEU A 54 10.18 -9.70 8.71
C LEU A 54 9.91 -8.61 7.66
N PHE A 55 9.16 -7.57 8.02
CA PHE A 55 8.91 -6.45 7.11
C PHE A 55 10.20 -5.71 6.73
N ASP A 56 11.12 -5.53 7.68
CA ASP A 56 12.40 -4.84 7.48
C ASP A 56 13.33 -5.53 6.45
N THR A 57 13.13 -6.83 6.19
CA THR A 57 13.91 -7.54 5.17
C THR A 57 13.53 -7.13 3.74
N GLN A 58 12.38 -6.47 3.55
CA GLN A 58 11.86 -6.04 2.24
C GLN A 58 11.72 -7.17 1.20
N THR A 59 11.58 -8.41 1.67
CA THR A 59 11.42 -9.59 0.80
C THR A 59 9.98 -10.10 0.72
N THR A 60 9.06 -9.46 1.43
CA THR A 60 7.65 -9.85 1.55
C THR A 60 6.71 -8.79 0.97
N GLY A 61 5.44 -9.14 0.79
CA GLY A 61 4.40 -8.20 0.36
C GLY A 61 3.77 -7.45 1.53
N THR A 62 2.57 -6.92 1.33
CA THR A 62 1.82 -6.25 2.41
C THR A 62 1.41 -7.26 3.49
N ALA A 63 1.45 -6.84 4.76
CA ALA A 63 0.99 -7.60 5.90
C ALA A 63 -0.11 -6.85 6.65
N VAL A 64 -0.93 -7.58 7.41
CA VAL A 64 -1.98 -7.01 8.28
C VAL A 64 -1.84 -7.54 9.71
N ILE A 65 -2.04 -6.66 10.69
CA ILE A 65 -2.15 -7.02 12.10
C ILE A 65 -3.63 -6.94 12.49
N LEU A 66 -4.18 -8.07 12.97
CA LEU A 66 -5.56 -8.15 13.45
C LEU A 66 -5.58 -7.84 14.96
N PRO A 67 -6.50 -6.98 15.43
CA PRO A 67 -6.57 -6.54 16.82
C PRO A 67 -7.17 -7.58 17.79
N SER A 68 -7.30 -8.86 17.41
CA SER A 68 -8.02 -9.92 18.14
C SER A 68 -7.35 -11.28 17.97
#